data_AF-A0AAD6SGH8-F1
#
_entry.id   AF-A0AAD6SGH8-F1
#
_cell.length_a   1.000
_cell.length_b   1.000
_cell.length_c   1.000
_cell.angle_alpha   90.00
_cell.angle_beta   90.00
_cell.angle_gamma   90.00
#
_symmetry.space_group_name_H-M   'P 1'
#
loop_
_entity.id
_entity.type
_entity.pdbx_description
1 polymer ?
#
loop_
_entity_poly.entity_id
_entity_poly.type
_entity_poly.pdbx_seq_one_letter_code
_entity_poly.pdbx_strand_id
1 'polypeptide(L)'
;MKFSAPFTALVVACVVGTVTCQITVQFSTTEGCNSFSDTFHGACNECFDPPGDFGSVLFSGIGSNQEVQIHNEDGCTTASLVGQGFGNACWDQGHTAIRSAFVAC
;
A
#
# COMPACT_ATOMS: atom_id res chain seq x y z
N MET A 1 -6.11 -54.70 -1.12
CA MET A 1 -5.14 -53.75 -0.53
C MET A 1 -5.24 -52.47 -1.35
N LYS A 2 -5.53 -51.34 -0.70
CA LYS A 2 -6.01 -50.09 -1.32
C LYS A 2 -4.80 -49.19 -1.60
N PHE A 3 -4.45 -48.97 -2.86
CA PHE A 3 -3.38 -48.05 -3.26
C PHE A 3 -3.93 -46.63 -3.31
N SER A 4 -3.45 -45.77 -2.40
CA SER A 4 -3.77 -44.33 -2.36
C SER A 4 -2.65 -43.57 -3.07
N ALA A 5 -2.96 -42.91 -4.17
CA ALA A 5 -2.02 -42.04 -4.89
C ALA A 5 -2.07 -40.61 -4.32
N PRO A 6 -0.92 -39.94 -4.09
CA PRO A 6 -0.93 -38.54 -3.68
C PRO A 6 -1.16 -37.61 -4.88
N PHE A 7 -2.18 -36.76 -4.75
CA PHE A 7 -2.43 -35.63 -5.66
C PHE A 7 -1.26 -34.65 -5.59
N THR A 8 -0.57 -34.47 -6.72
CA THR A 8 0.50 -33.47 -6.86
C THR A 8 -0.15 -32.14 -7.24
N ALA A 9 -0.17 -31.18 -6.31
CA ALA A 9 -0.67 -29.83 -6.56
C ALA A 9 0.37 -29.04 -7.39
N LEU A 10 -0.02 -28.65 -8.60
CA LEU A 10 0.75 -27.77 -9.47
C LEU A 10 0.66 -26.34 -8.92
N VAL A 11 1.74 -25.85 -8.30
CA VAL A 11 1.85 -24.44 -7.91
C VAL A 11 2.21 -23.63 -9.16
N VAL A 12 1.22 -22.95 -9.73
CA VAL A 12 1.45 -21.97 -10.81
C VAL A 12 2.06 -20.73 -10.15
N ALA A 13 3.38 -20.59 -10.27
CA ALA A 13 4.07 -19.35 -9.94
C ALA A 13 3.73 -18.31 -11.02
N CYS A 14 2.79 -17.42 -10.73
CA CYS A 14 2.52 -16.25 -11.56
C CYS A 14 3.67 -15.26 -11.33
N VAL A 15 4.68 -15.27 -12.21
CA VAL A 15 5.73 -14.25 -12.22
C VAL A 15 5.12 -13.00 -12.85
N VAL A 16 4.54 -12.16 -12.02
CA VAL A 16 4.04 -10.84 -12.43
C VAL A 16 5.26 -10.00 -12.79
N GLY A 17 5.36 -9.57 -14.04
CA GLY A 17 6.46 -8.73 -14.51
C GLY A 17 6.54 -7.47 -13.65
N THR A 18 7.69 -7.26 -13.00
CA THR A 18 7.94 -6.06 -12.19
C THR A 18 8.08 -4.86 -13.12
N VAL A 19 6.96 -4.21 -13.43
CA VAL A 19 6.99 -2.83 -13.91
C VAL A 19 7.61 -2.03 -12.77
N THR A 20 8.87 -1.61 -12.93
CA THR A 20 9.53 -0.71 -11.97
C THR A 20 8.97 0.70 -12.15
N CYS A 21 7.68 0.87 -11.85
CA CYS A 21 7.14 2.19 -11.53
C CYS A 21 7.76 2.58 -10.19
N GLN A 22 8.57 3.62 -10.20
CA GLN A 22 9.09 4.21 -8.97
C GLN A 22 7.94 4.97 -8.31
N ILE A 23 7.26 4.32 -7.37
CA ILE A 23 6.17 4.93 -6.61
C ILE A 23 6.79 5.73 -5.49
N THR A 24 6.28 6.94 -5.28
CA THR A 24 6.72 7.80 -4.19
C THR A 24 5.56 8.04 -3.25
N VAL A 25 5.71 7.58 -2.01
CA VAL A 25 4.74 7.76 -0.93
C VAL A 25 5.36 8.67 0.11
N GLN A 26 4.73 9.80 0.39
CA GLN A 26 5.24 10.79 1.32
C GLN A 26 4.27 10.97 2.48
N PHE A 27 4.77 10.84 3.70
CA PHE A 27 3.96 10.98 4.90
C PHE A 27 4.22 12.34 5.56
N SER A 28 3.17 12.89 6.15
CA SER A 28 3.23 14.14 6.91
C SER A 28 2.56 13.95 8.25
N THR A 29 3.16 14.52 9.30
CA THR A 29 2.53 14.56 10.63
C THR A 29 1.45 15.63 10.73
N THR A 30 1.31 16.49 9.72
CA THR A 30 0.25 17.49 9.60
C THR A 30 -0.75 17.11 8.51
N GLU A 31 -1.98 17.57 8.65
CA GLU A 31 -2.97 17.53 7.58
C GLU A 31 -2.55 18.44 6.42
N GLY A 32 -2.87 18.02 5.21
CA GLY A 32 -2.49 18.67 3.97
C GLY A 32 -1.07 18.31 3.53
N CYS A 33 -0.96 17.79 2.31
CA CYS A 33 0.30 17.44 1.66
C CYS A 33 1.13 18.66 1.20
N ASN A 34 1.35 19.62 2.11
CA ASN A 34 2.11 20.85 1.90
C ASN A 34 3.54 20.75 2.46
N SER A 35 3.74 19.85 3.42
CA SER A 35 5.03 19.55 4.05
C SER A 35 5.10 18.06 4.32
N PHE A 36 6.27 17.44 4.10
CA PHE A 36 6.47 16.00 4.27
C PHE A 36 7.54 15.76 5.33
N SER A 37 7.23 14.85 6.25
CA SER A 37 8.16 14.40 7.29
C SER A 37 9.06 13.31 6.73
N ASP A 38 8.47 12.38 5.98
CA ASP A 38 9.15 11.20 5.46
C ASP A 38 8.74 10.93 4.02
N THR A 39 9.70 10.47 3.21
CA THR A 39 9.47 10.11 1.81
C THR A 39 10.03 8.73 1.55
N PHE A 40 9.20 7.87 1.00
CA PHE A 40 9.52 6.49 0.67
C PHE A 40 9.37 6.25 -0.81
N HIS A 41 10.31 5.49 -1.36
CA HIS A 41 10.27 5.03 -2.73
C HIS A 41 10.17 3.51 -2.73
N GLY A 42 9.20 2.96 -3.45
CA GLY A 42 8.97 1.53 -3.47
C GLY A 42 8.30 1.04 -4.74
N ALA A 43 7.93 -0.23 -4.73
CA ALA A 43 7.19 -0.86 -5.80
C ALA A 43 5.70 -0.94 -5.48
N CYS A 44 4.91 -1.34 -6.47
CA CYS A 44 3.52 -1.70 -6.21
C CYS A 44 3.43 -2.98 -5.36
N ASN A 45 2.28 -3.18 -4.74
CA ASN A 45 1.96 -4.31 -3.88
C ASN A 45 2.86 -4.42 -2.65
N GLU A 46 3.40 -3.28 -2.21
CA GLU A 46 4.20 -3.13 -1.01
C GLU A 46 3.45 -2.25 0.00
N CYS A 47 3.56 -2.61 1.28
CA CYS A 47 3.03 -1.80 2.36
C CYS A 47 4.12 -0.84 2.85
N PHE A 48 3.80 0.46 2.81
CA PHE A 48 4.63 1.52 3.37
C PHE A 48 4.17 1.78 4.80
N ASP A 49 4.98 1.34 5.77
CA ASP A 49 4.63 1.33 7.19
C ASP A 49 5.73 2.00 8.04
N PRO A 50 5.89 3.33 7.94
CA PRO A 50 6.82 4.06 8.78
C PRO A 50 6.34 4.13 10.23
N PRO A 51 7.25 4.10 11.22
CA PRO A 51 6.86 4.23 12.61
C PRO A 51 6.35 5.64 12.90
N GLY A 52 5.08 5.77 13.29
CA GLY A 52 4.51 7.05 13.69
C GLY A 52 3.00 7.15 13.43
N ASP A 53 2.45 8.31 13.77
CA ASP A 53 1.09 8.71 13.44
C ASP A 53 1.16 9.89 12.47
N PHE A 54 0.47 9.77 11.34
CA PHE A 54 0.54 10.74 10.24
C PHE A 54 -0.83 11.37 9.98
N GLY A 55 -0.79 12.68 9.75
CA GLY A 55 -1.94 13.51 9.42
C GLY A 55 -2.28 13.52 7.93
N SER A 56 -1.33 13.20 7.05
CA SER A 56 -1.60 13.03 5.62
C SER A 56 -0.57 12.14 4.93
N VAL A 57 -0.95 11.60 3.78
CA VAL A 57 -0.07 10.85 2.86
C VAL A 57 -0.30 11.28 1.42
N LEU A 58 0.78 11.52 0.69
CA LEU A 58 0.77 11.81 -0.74
C LEU A 58 1.28 10.61 -1.53
N PHE A 59 0.47 10.14 -2.46
CA PHE A 59 0.88 9.17 -3.48
C PHE A 59 1.24 9.89 -4.77
N SER A 60 2.42 9.58 -5.30
CA SER A 60 2.91 10.15 -6.56
C SER A 60 3.70 9.13 -7.37
N GLY A 61 3.85 9.37 -8.68
CA GLY A 61 4.51 8.43 -9.59
C GLY A 61 3.67 7.21 -9.93
N ILE A 62 2.35 7.26 -9.68
CA ILE A 62 1.40 6.17 -9.93
C ILE A 62 0.43 6.51 -11.07
N GLY A 63 -0.02 5.48 -11.78
CA GLY A 63 -1.01 5.58 -12.84
C GLY A 63 -2.42 5.79 -12.30
N SER A 64 -3.31 6.41 -13.10
CA SER A 64 -4.70 6.69 -12.71
C SER A 64 -5.55 5.44 -12.40
N ASN A 65 -5.10 4.27 -12.81
CA ASN A 65 -5.79 3.00 -12.62
C ASN A 65 -5.22 2.17 -11.46
N GLN A 66 -4.21 2.70 -10.76
CA GLN A 66 -3.60 2.04 -9.61
C GLN A 66 -4.37 2.43 -8.37
N GLU A 67 -4.79 1.43 -7.59
CA GLU A 67 -5.52 1.67 -6.35
C GLU A 67 -4.53 2.06 -5.26
N VAL A 68 -4.92 3.02 -4.44
CA VAL A 68 -4.19 3.40 -3.23
C VAL A 68 -5.07 3.16 -2.03
N GLN A 69 -4.47 2.69 -0.95
CA GLN A 69 -5.12 2.37 0.30
C GLN A 69 -4.37 3.02 1.45
N ILE A 70 -5.12 3.47 2.45
CA ILE A 70 -4.61 4.07 3.67
C ILE A 70 -5.17 3.36 4.88
N HIS A 71 -4.31 3.16 5.87
CA HIS A 71 -4.58 2.33 7.01
C HIS A 71 -4.26 3.07 8.32
N ASN A 72 -5.04 2.80 9.36
CA ASN A 72 -4.85 3.36 10.70
C ASN A 72 -4.05 2.45 11.64
N GLU A 73 -3.54 1.33 11.13
CA GLU A 73 -2.63 0.42 11.83
C GLU A 73 -1.48 0.02 10.91
N ASP A 74 -0.44 -0.52 11.53
CA ASP A 74 0.77 -1.01 10.90
C ASP A 74 0.47 -2.24 10.01
N GLY A 75 1.29 -2.47 8.98
CA GLY A 75 1.25 -3.68 8.15
C GLY A 75 0.11 -3.80 7.12
N CYS A 76 -0.61 -2.71 6.81
CA CYS A 76 -1.63 -2.63 5.74
C CYS A 76 -2.63 -3.80 5.72
N THR A 77 -3.12 -4.21 6.89
CA THR A 77 -4.10 -5.29 6.97
C THR A 77 -5.47 -4.84 6.47
N THR A 78 -6.30 -5.77 6.00
CA THR A 78 -7.66 -5.46 5.56
C THR A 78 -8.52 -4.87 6.69
N ALA A 79 -8.24 -5.22 7.95
CA ALA A 79 -8.98 -4.72 9.10
C ALA A 79 -8.64 -3.25 9.43
N SER A 80 -7.44 -2.79 9.06
CA SER A 80 -6.98 -1.43 9.32
C SER A 80 -7.26 -0.45 8.19
N LEU A 81 -7.91 -0.89 7.12
CA LEU A 81 -8.25 -0.03 5.97
C LEU A 81 -9.25 1.06 6.39
N VAL A 82 -8.85 2.32 6.23
CA VAL A 82 -9.69 3.49 6.55
C VAL A 82 -10.04 4.33 5.33
N GLY A 83 -9.38 4.11 4.20
CA GLY A 83 -9.68 4.82 2.95
C GLY A 83 -9.01 4.16 1.75
N GLN A 84 -9.61 4.34 0.57
CA GLN A 84 -9.10 3.83 -0.69
C GLN A 84 -9.51 4.72 -1.87
N GLY A 85 -8.70 4.77 -2.91
CA GLY A 85 -9.03 5.44 -4.17
C GLY A 85 -8.03 5.10 -5.26
N PHE A 86 -7.87 5.98 -6.25
CA PHE A 86 -7.07 5.67 -7.43
C PHE A 86 -6.16 6.83 -7.86
N GLY A 87 -4.98 6.49 -8.36
CA GLY A 87 -4.02 7.43 -8.90
C GLY A 87 -3.39 8.36 -7.87
N ASN A 88 -2.63 9.35 -8.36
CA ASN A 88 -1.92 10.30 -7.51
C ASN A 88 -2.92 11.11 -6.68
N ALA A 89 -2.81 11.02 -5.36
CA ALA A 89 -3.75 11.64 -4.44
C ALA A 89 -3.07 12.01 -3.13
N CYS A 90 -3.48 13.15 -2.58
CA CYS A 90 -3.23 13.51 -1.19
C CYS A 90 -4.40 13.02 -0.35
N TRP A 91 -4.11 12.26 0.69
CA TRP A 91 -5.09 11.78 1.64
C TRP A 91 -4.80 12.36 3.01
N ASP A 92 -5.80 13.01 3.60
CA ASP A 92 -5.74 13.48 4.97
C ASP A 92 -6.30 12.42 5.91
N GLN A 93 -5.79 12.40 7.14
CA GLN A 93 -6.33 11.59 8.20
C GLN A 93 -7.80 11.97 8.44
N GLY A 94 -8.62 10.98 8.77
CA GLY A 94 -10.00 11.20 9.18
C GLY A 94 -10.09 11.36 10.71
N HIS A 95 -10.95 10.55 11.32
CA HIS A 95 -11.04 10.46 12.78
C HIS A 95 -9.88 9.71 13.45
N THR A 96 -9.05 9.01 12.67
CA THR A 96 -7.89 8.26 13.13
C THR A 96 -6.67 8.64 12.31
N ALA A 97 -5.50 8.62 12.94
CA ALA A 97 -4.23 8.84 12.27
C ALA A 97 -3.96 7.76 11.21
N ILE A 98 -3.18 8.13 10.20
CA ILE A 98 -2.65 7.22 9.20
C ILE A 98 -1.35 6.61 9.74
N ARG A 99 -1.17 5.31 9.57
CA ARG A 99 0.05 4.59 10.00
C ARG A 99 0.75 3.88 8.86
N SER A 100 -0.04 3.29 7.98
CA SER A 100 0.49 2.63 6.79
C SER A 100 -0.30 2.94 5.53
N ALA A 101 0.35 2.75 4.39
CA ALA A 101 -0.20 3.03 3.08
C ALA A 101 0.18 1.91 2.10
N PHE A 102 -0.72 1.58 1.18
CA PHE A 102 -0.51 0.52 0.20
C PHE A 102 -0.90 1.00 -1.20
N VAL A 103 -0.18 0.52 -2.21
CA VAL A 103 -0.49 0.81 -3.61
C VAL A 103 -0.66 -0.51 -4.36
N ALA A 104 -1.85 -0.75 -4.89
CA ALA A 104 -2.16 -1.93 -5.68
C ALA A 104 -1.81 -1.72 -7.16
N CYS A 105 -1.13 -2.71 -7.74
CA CYS A 105 -0.97 -2.90 -9.17
C CYS A 105 -1.23 -4.39 -9.51
#